data_AF-A0A8T3VHU5-F1
#
_entry.id   AF-A0A8T3VHU5-F1
#
_cell.length_a   1.000
_cell.length_b   1.000
_cell.length_c   1.000
_cell.angle_alpha   90.00
_cell.angle_beta   90.00
_cell.angle_gamma   90.00
#
_symmetry.space_group_name_H-M   'P 1'
#
loop_
_entity.id
_entity.type
_entity.pdbx_description
1 polymer ?
#
loop_
_entity_poly.entity_id
_entity_poly.type
_entity_poly.pdbx_seq_one_letter_code
_entity_poly.pdbx_strand_id
1 'polypeptide(L)'
;MEKINYLSRENNTQKVYLTESTINIEDLLNTNYQYIMDSIKEENFILKSEECNLFKELVYENKVVGFCSYDFSREFMTAALNNIYVLPEFRGKGLFIRELEKTMAEHNKPSIIEPTHFLIELLIKYGYAKKINENIVASAIELIVPGEHVITNKKVLKEEELSTHFYDLNISSSIHLLDMDKCIVAYSLPLNDDIIRYDCIEKRSEITDEYFNEIQELFLKKEDEILKTLVELEENLPLKEYSLEEVIGSEDELSHYIETLIDDAHVTYAKALKIREQLKDEYEAGMVLNESLLIRLAYLFHVPEEPTLITHDETCPYCEMPIDSHDRYCHYCGINLDYNPDEVENNLINSINQFSDENNAEDIRYIAYKFLKMIYEKIDFEYAVFMTENNFNITFKSLEKYLKENSYIENEKITSKGIDFLNNHPLYYYEKYHMDIVDYTKFESYYWQNSDLTGEEICLRFLDEYDDEYIDEIKEEIKKNS
;
A
#
# COMPACT_ATOMS: atom_id res chain seq x y z
N MET A 1 -23.75 -8.26 -38.16
CA MET A 1 -23.20 -7.87 -36.85
C MET A 1 -23.74 -6.49 -36.54
N GLU A 2 -24.57 -6.37 -35.51
CA GLU A 2 -24.94 -5.06 -34.98
C GLU A 2 -23.67 -4.36 -34.49
N LYS A 3 -23.61 -3.04 -34.68
CA LYS A 3 -22.46 -2.24 -34.29
C LYS A 3 -22.55 -2.02 -32.78
N ILE A 4 -21.76 -2.77 -32.00
CA ILE A 4 -21.66 -2.58 -30.55
C ILE A 4 -21.22 -1.13 -30.28
N ASN A 5 -21.97 -0.41 -29.45
CA ASN A 5 -21.65 0.95 -29.06
C ASN A 5 -20.81 0.93 -27.78
N TYR A 6 -19.50 0.79 -27.94
CA TYR A 6 -18.56 0.76 -26.82
C TYR A 6 -18.55 2.09 -26.06
N LEU A 7 -18.46 2.01 -24.73
CA LEU A 7 -18.19 3.18 -23.91
C LEU A 7 -16.76 3.66 -24.21
N SER A 8 -16.60 4.95 -24.46
CA SER A 8 -15.31 5.54 -24.83
C SER A 8 -14.69 6.32 -23.67
N ARG A 9 -13.36 6.23 -23.53
CA ARG A 9 -12.55 6.97 -22.56
C ARG A 9 -11.50 7.79 -23.30
N GLU A 10 -11.44 9.08 -23.01
CA GLU A 10 -10.40 9.93 -23.60
C GLU A 10 -9.02 9.51 -23.06
N ASN A 11 -8.01 9.53 -23.94
CA ASN A 11 -6.62 9.22 -23.63
C ASN A 11 -6.38 7.83 -23.00
N ASN A 12 -7.19 6.82 -23.34
CA ASN A 12 -7.14 5.47 -22.75
C ASN A 12 -7.21 5.44 -21.21
N THR A 13 -7.81 6.45 -20.58
CA THR A 13 -7.94 6.51 -19.12
C THR A 13 -8.92 5.45 -18.61
N GLN A 14 -8.52 4.70 -17.58
CA GLN A 14 -9.41 3.76 -16.90
C GLN A 14 -10.23 4.50 -15.85
N LYS A 15 -11.53 4.24 -15.77
CA LYS A 15 -12.29 4.60 -14.58
C LYS A 15 -12.10 3.54 -13.50
N VAL A 16 -11.85 4.00 -12.28
CA VAL A 16 -11.70 3.18 -11.07
C VAL A 16 -12.87 3.48 -10.15
N TYR A 17 -13.49 2.43 -9.61
CA TYR A 17 -14.48 2.50 -8.55
C TYR A 17 -13.87 1.86 -7.32
N LEU A 18 -13.62 2.65 -6.28
CA LEU A 18 -13.11 2.21 -4.99
C LEU A 18 -14.08 2.68 -3.91
N THR A 19 -14.48 1.78 -3.01
CA THR A 19 -15.41 2.11 -1.91
C THR A 19 -15.11 1.23 -0.68
N GLU A 20 -15.44 1.73 0.51
CA GLU A 20 -15.40 0.95 1.75
C GLU A 20 -16.52 -0.09 1.84
N SER A 21 -17.61 0.13 1.10
CA SER A 21 -18.73 -0.82 0.99
C SER A 21 -18.53 -1.79 -0.18
N THR A 22 -19.27 -2.90 -0.21
CA THR A 22 -19.28 -3.78 -1.37
C THR A 22 -19.96 -3.15 -2.60
N ILE A 23 -19.36 -3.41 -3.77
CA ILE A 23 -19.87 -3.12 -5.11
C ILE A 23 -20.43 -4.44 -5.65
N ASN A 24 -21.72 -4.47 -5.98
CA ASN A 24 -22.29 -5.57 -6.75
C ASN A 24 -21.86 -5.45 -8.23
N ILE A 25 -21.11 -6.44 -8.72
CA ILE A 25 -20.50 -6.40 -10.05
C ILE A 25 -21.57 -6.51 -11.14
N GLU A 26 -22.56 -7.39 -10.99
CA GLU A 26 -23.62 -7.57 -11.98
C GLU A 26 -24.46 -6.30 -12.14
N ASP A 27 -24.84 -5.66 -11.03
CA ASP A 27 -25.59 -4.39 -11.05
C ASP A 27 -24.81 -3.27 -11.73
N LEU A 28 -23.50 -3.17 -11.43
CA LEU A 28 -22.63 -2.19 -12.06
C LEU A 28 -22.52 -2.40 -13.58
N LEU A 29 -22.35 -3.66 -13.99
CA LEU A 29 -22.26 -4.04 -15.41
C LEU A 29 -23.58 -3.81 -16.15
N ASN A 30 -24.71 -4.22 -15.60
CA ASN A 30 -26.03 -3.97 -16.21
C ASN A 30 -26.31 -2.46 -16.36
N THR A 31 -25.90 -1.66 -15.38
CA THR A 31 -26.18 -0.21 -15.39
C THR A 31 -25.29 0.55 -16.38
N ASN A 32 -23.99 0.22 -16.42
CA ASN A 32 -22.99 1.06 -17.10
C ASN A 32 -22.31 0.38 -18.29
N TYR A 33 -22.33 -0.94 -18.38
CA TYR A 33 -21.54 -1.75 -19.31
C TYR A 33 -22.34 -2.92 -19.90
N GLN A 34 -23.60 -2.68 -20.29
CA GLN A 34 -24.52 -3.74 -20.73
C GLN A 34 -23.92 -4.68 -21.78
N TYR A 35 -23.16 -4.16 -22.76
CA TYR A 35 -22.51 -4.98 -23.80
C TYR A 35 -21.47 -5.96 -23.25
N ILE A 36 -20.82 -5.65 -22.13
CA ILE A 36 -19.92 -6.59 -21.42
C ILE A 36 -20.74 -7.67 -20.74
N MET A 37 -21.84 -7.30 -20.09
CA MET A 37 -22.73 -8.27 -19.43
C MET A 37 -23.39 -9.22 -20.43
N ASP A 38 -23.82 -8.70 -21.58
CA ASP A 38 -24.39 -9.50 -22.66
C ASP A 38 -23.37 -10.54 -23.16
N SER A 39 -22.11 -10.12 -23.35
CA SER A 39 -21.02 -11.00 -23.76
C SER A 39 -20.68 -12.06 -22.69
N ILE A 40 -20.71 -11.70 -21.41
CA ILE A 40 -20.57 -12.65 -20.29
C ILE A 40 -21.65 -13.73 -20.35
N LYS A 41 -22.92 -13.32 -20.57
CA LYS A 41 -24.06 -14.24 -20.69
C LYS A 41 -23.95 -15.13 -21.92
N GLU A 42 -23.54 -14.58 -23.07
CA GLU A 42 -23.34 -15.32 -24.31
C GLU A 42 -22.26 -16.41 -24.18
N GLU A 43 -21.18 -16.10 -23.46
CA GLU A 43 -20.09 -17.05 -23.22
C GLU A 43 -20.34 -18.00 -22.05
N ASN A 44 -21.43 -17.80 -21.30
CA ASN A 44 -21.66 -18.44 -20.00
C ASN A 44 -20.46 -18.28 -19.06
N PHE A 45 -19.83 -17.10 -19.08
CA PHE A 45 -18.75 -16.77 -18.16
C PHE A 45 -19.32 -16.64 -16.75
N ILE A 46 -18.63 -17.25 -15.79
CA ILE A 46 -19.04 -17.28 -14.38
C ILE A 46 -18.14 -16.33 -13.61
N LEU A 47 -18.74 -15.32 -12.98
CA LEU A 47 -18.05 -14.47 -12.02
C LEU A 47 -17.66 -15.32 -10.82
N LYS A 48 -16.40 -15.26 -10.39
CA LYS A 48 -15.92 -15.97 -9.20
C LYS A 48 -16.48 -15.35 -7.92
N SER A 49 -16.47 -14.01 -7.88
CA SER A 49 -17.14 -13.22 -6.86
C SER A 49 -18.19 -12.32 -7.50
N GLU A 50 -19.37 -12.22 -6.88
CA GLU A 50 -20.43 -11.29 -7.26
C GLU A 50 -20.19 -9.88 -6.73
N GLU A 51 -19.37 -9.75 -5.68
CA GLU A 51 -19.07 -8.50 -4.99
C GLU A 51 -17.55 -8.22 -4.97
N CYS A 52 -17.20 -6.94 -4.88
CA CYS A 52 -15.82 -6.47 -4.71
C CYS A 52 -15.83 -5.08 -4.06
N ASN A 53 -14.69 -4.56 -3.64
CA ASN A 53 -14.58 -3.17 -3.19
C ASN A 53 -13.72 -2.29 -4.13
N LEU A 54 -13.01 -2.92 -5.08
CA LEU A 54 -12.27 -2.25 -6.14
C LEU A 54 -12.64 -2.83 -7.52
N PHE A 55 -13.20 -2.00 -8.39
CA PHE A 55 -13.51 -2.34 -9.79
C PHE A 55 -12.77 -1.39 -10.74
N LYS A 56 -12.02 -1.93 -11.70
CA LYS A 56 -11.27 -1.15 -12.68
C LYS A 56 -11.69 -1.53 -14.11
N GLU A 57 -11.89 -0.53 -14.96
CA GLU A 57 -12.13 -0.75 -16.39
C GLU A 57 -10.88 -1.23 -17.10
N LEU A 58 -11.02 -2.15 -18.06
CA LEU A 58 -9.96 -2.46 -19.03
C LEU A 58 -10.22 -1.69 -20.31
N VAL A 59 -9.27 -0.84 -20.70
CA VAL A 59 -9.40 0.08 -21.85
C VAL A 59 -8.40 -0.27 -22.95
N TYR A 60 -8.89 -0.34 -24.19
CA TYR A 60 -8.07 -0.57 -25.38
C TYR A 60 -8.56 0.28 -26.54
N GLU A 61 -7.66 1.06 -27.16
CA GLU A 61 -7.99 1.98 -28.27
C GLU A 61 -9.18 2.91 -27.94
N ASN A 62 -9.12 3.52 -26.75
CA ASN A 62 -10.12 4.41 -26.15
C ASN A 62 -11.48 3.78 -25.89
N LYS A 63 -11.61 2.44 -25.97
CA LYS A 63 -12.84 1.71 -25.67
C LYS A 63 -12.70 0.95 -24.37
N VAL A 64 -13.73 0.97 -23.55
CA VAL A 64 -13.85 0.02 -22.45
C VAL A 64 -14.20 -1.35 -23.06
N VAL A 65 -13.36 -2.35 -22.79
CA VAL A 65 -13.41 -3.68 -23.44
C VAL A 65 -13.43 -4.83 -22.44
N GLY A 66 -13.51 -4.52 -21.16
CA GLY A 66 -13.47 -5.49 -20.08
C GLY A 66 -13.38 -4.81 -18.72
N PHE A 67 -13.16 -5.62 -17.69
CA PHE A 67 -12.92 -5.15 -16.34
C PHE A 67 -12.07 -6.15 -15.56
N CYS A 68 -11.54 -5.67 -14.44
CA CYS A 68 -11.04 -6.49 -13.35
C CYS A 68 -11.66 -6.02 -12.03
N SER A 69 -11.84 -6.94 -11.10
CA SER A 69 -12.30 -6.66 -9.75
C SER A 69 -11.34 -7.25 -8.73
N TYR A 70 -11.13 -6.52 -7.65
CA TYR A 70 -10.26 -6.93 -6.56
C TYR A 70 -10.97 -6.81 -5.22
N ASP A 71 -10.56 -7.67 -4.29
CA ASP A 71 -10.65 -7.38 -2.86
C ASP A 71 -9.40 -6.59 -2.48
N PHE A 72 -9.61 -5.30 -2.21
CA PHE A 72 -8.56 -4.34 -1.92
C PHE A 72 -8.63 -3.91 -0.47
N SER A 73 -7.53 -4.04 0.26
CA SER A 73 -7.41 -3.43 1.57
C SER A 73 -6.63 -2.12 1.46
N ARG A 74 -7.26 -0.99 1.78
CA ARG A 74 -6.54 0.28 1.92
C ARG A 74 -5.53 0.25 3.06
N GLU A 75 -5.88 -0.45 4.13
CA GLU A 75 -5.05 -0.57 5.33
C GLU A 75 -3.75 -1.32 5.05
N PHE A 76 -3.79 -2.36 4.20
CA PHE A 76 -2.60 -3.15 3.86
C PHE A 76 -2.04 -2.82 2.47
N MET A 77 -2.71 -1.93 1.72
CA MET A 77 -2.45 -1.64 0.31
C MET A 77 -2.33 -2.91 -0.55
N THR A 78 -3.01 -3.98 -0.16
CA THR A 78 -3.02 -5.28 -0.84
C THR A 78 -4.21 -5.37 -1.78
N ALA A 79 -3.99 -6.00 -2.93
CA ALA A 79 -5.03 -6.25 -3.92
C ALA A 79 -5.07 -7.74 -4.26
N ALA A 80 -6.17 -8.41 -3.96
CA ALA A 80 -6.43 -9.77 -4.38
C ALA A 80 -7.33 -9.76 -5.62
N LEU A 81 -6.87 -10.30 -6.75
CA LEU A 81 -7.62 -10.32 -8.00
C LEU A 81 -8.69 -11.42 -7.97
N ASN A 82 -9.95 -11.01 -8.07
CA ASN A 82 -11.10 -11.93 -7.99
C ASN A 82 -11.64 -12.27 -9.38
N ASN A 83 -11.95 -11.24 -10.16
CA ASN A 83 -12.48 -11.40 -11.52
C ASN A 83 -11.63 -10.64 -12.52
N ILE A 84 -11.47 -11.24 -13.69
CA ILE A 84 -11.05 -10.52 -14.89
C ILE A 84 -11.86 -11.02 -16.08
N TYR A 85 -12.40 -10.07 -16.84
CA TYR A 85 -13.10 -10.37 -18.07
C TYR A 85 -12.68 -9.42 -19.18
N VAL A 86 -12.38 -9.99 -20.35
CA VAL A 86 -12.06 -9.27 -21.57
C VAL A 86 -12.95 -9.80 -22.68
N LEU A 87 -13.59 -8.87 -23.40
CA LEU A 87 -14.40 -9.18 -24.57
C LEU A 87 -13.62 -10.03 -25.59
N PRO A 88 -14.24 -11.06 -26.19
CA PRO A 88 -13.57 -12.05 -27.03
C PRO A 88 -12.64 -11.48 -28.11
N GLU A 89 -13.09 -10.45 -28.81
CA GLU A 89 -12.36 -9.82 -29.91
C GLU A 89 -11.13 -8.99 -29.47
N PHE A 90 -11.00 -8.70 -28.18
CA PHE A 90 -9.86 -8.00 -27.58
C PHE A 90 -8.92 -8.93 -26.79
N ARG A 91 -9.22 -10.23 -26.72
CA ARG A 91 -8.32 -11.20 -26.09
C ARG A 91 -7.01 -11.32 -26.87
N GLY A 92 -5.91 -11.62 -26.16
CA GLY A 92 -4.58 -11.70 -26.74
C GLY A 92 -3.87 -10.36 -26.95
N LYS A 93 -4.47 -9.23 -26.53
CA LYS A 93 -3.86 -7.89 -26.58
C LYS A 93 -3.00 -7.55 -25.35
N GLY A 94 -2.75 -8.51 -24.47
CA GLY A 94 -1.96 -8.32 -23.25
C GLY A 94 -2.66 -7.44 -22.20
N LEU A 95 -3.99 -7.39 -22.18
CA LEU A 95 -4.71 -6.54 -21.22
C LEU A 95 -4.56 -7.03 -19.77
N PHE A 96 -4.62 -8.34 -19.55
CA PHE A 96 -4.38 -8.92 -18.24
C PHE A 96 -3.02 -8.54 -17.67
N ILE A 97 -1.95 -8.73 -18.46
CA ILE A 97 -0.59 -8.49 -17.96
C ILE A 97 -0.34 -7.02 -17.67
N ARG A 98 -0.83 -6.12 -18.53
CA ARG A 98 -0.71 -4.67 -18.31
C ARG A 98 -1.43 -4.21 -17.06
N GLU A 99 -2.60 -4.78 -16.78
CA GLU A 99 -3.33 -4.47 -15.57
C GLU A 99 -2.59 -4.99 -14.34
N LEU A 100 -2.02 -6.19 -14.39
CA LEU A 100 -1.25 -6.76 -13.30
C LEU A 100 0.02 -5.95 -13.01
N GLU A 101 0.79 -5.60 -14.06
CA GLU A 101 1.97 -4.72 -13.99
C GLU A 101 1.61 -3.36 -13.40
N LYS A 102 0.49 -2.78 -13.82
CA LYS A 102 0.01 -1.51 -13.29
C LYS A 102 -0.33 -1.62 -11.80
N THR A 103 -1.04 -2.69 -11.40
CA THR A 103 -1.34 -2.95 -9.99
C THR A 103 -0.06 -3.13 -9.16
N MET A 104 0.95 -3.84 -9.67
CA MET A 104 2.27 -3.99 -9.03
C MET A 104 3.05 -2.68 -8.90
N ALA A 105 2.87 -1.76 -9.85
CA ALA A 105 3.49 -0.44 -9.81
C ALA A 105 2.72 0.58 -8.92
N GLU A 106 1.45 0.31 -8.61
CA GLU A 106 0.58 1.21 -7.83
C GLU A 106 0.43 0.76 -6.35
N HIS A 107 0.59 -0.54 -6.08
CA HIS A 107 0.24 -1.19 -4.81
C HIS A 107 1.28 -2.25 -4.40
N ASN A 108 1.09 -2.85 -3.22
CA ASN A 108 1.84 -4.05 -2.84
C ASN A 108 1.61 -5.20 -3.83
N LYS A 109 2.53 -6.17 -3.86
CA LYS A 109 2.46 -7.37 -4.71
C LYS A 109 1.04 -7.95 -4.66
N PRO A 110 0.30 -8.00 -5.78
CA PRO A 110 -1.07 -8.50 -5.76
C PRO A 110 -1.07 -10.02 -5.58
N SER A 111 -2.19 -10.55 -5.14
CA SER A 111 -2.48 -11.99 -5.12
C SER A 111 -3.61 -12.31 -6.09
N ILE A 112 -3.82 -13.60 -6.39
CA ILE A 112 -4.90 -14.06 -7.27
C ILE A 112 -5.77 -15.05 -6.53
N ILE A 113 -7.05 -14.74 -6.40
CA ILE A 113 -8.04 -15.63 -5.80
C ILE A 113 -8.48 -16.66 -6.84
N GLU A 114 -8.41 -17.92 -6.44
CA GLU A 114 -8.84 -19.09 -7.23
C GLU A 114 -8.30 -19.07 -8.66
N PRO A 115 -6.98 -19.14 -8.86
CA PRO A 115 -6.40 -19.09 -10.20
C PRO A 115 -6.88 -20.28 -11.05
N THR A 116 -7.31 -20.00 -12.29
CA THR A 116 -7.59 -21.06 -13.28
C THR A 116 -6.30 -21.51 -13.95
N HIS A 117 -6.28 -22.71 -14.52
CA HIS A 117 -5.13 -23.22 -15.27
C HIS A 117 -4.72 -22.25 -16.38
N PHE A 118 -5.71 -21.71 -17.10
CA PHE A 118 -5.47 -20.73 -18.15
C PHE A 118 -4.73 -19.49 -17.64
N LEU A 119 -5.07 -18.99 -16.46
CA LEU A 119 -4.41 -17.84 -15.85
C LEU A 119 -2.95 -18.20 -15.51
N ILE A 120 -2.70 -19.38 -14.95
CA ILE A 120 -1.34 -19.85 -14.64
C ILE A 120 -0.48 -19.97 -15.91
N GLU A 121 -1.03 -20.50 -17.00
CA GLU A 121 -0.33 -20.54 -18.30
C GLU A 121 -0.03 -19.13 -18.84
N LEU A 122 -0.88 -18.12 -18.56
CA LEU A 122 -0.56 -16.73 -18.86
C LEU A 122 0.60 -16.21 -17.99
N LEU A 123 0.61 -16.49 -16.68
CA LEU A 123 1.73 -16.10 -15.81
C LEU A 123 3.05 -16.71 -16.28
N ILE A 124 3.04 -17.99 -16.68
CA ILE A 124 4.20 -18.67 -17.27
C ILE A 124 4.65 -17.96 -18.54
N LYS A 125 3.71 -17.65 -19.43
CA LYS A 125 4.01 -16.99 -20.70
C LYS A 125 4.69 -15.62 -20.53
N TYR A 126 4.31 -14.87 -19.49
CA TYR A 126 4.86 -13.54 -19.23
C TYR A 126 6.05 -13.55 -18.24
N GLY A 127 6.46 -14.71 -17.76
CA GLY A 127 7.64 -14.85 -16.90
C GLY A 127 7.40 -14.58 -15.41
N TYR A 128 6.14 -14.56 -14.96
CA TYR A 128 5.78 -14.44 -13.54
C TYR A 128 5.54 -15.78 -12.86
N ALA A 129 5.62 -16.87 -13.63
CA ALA A 129 5.61 -18.21 -13.11
C ALA A 129 6.53 -19.10 -13.96
N LYS A 130 7.00 -20.21 -13.38
CA LYS A 130 7.92 -21.14 -14.04
C LYS A 130 7.57 -22.58 -13.66
N LYS A 131 7.61 -23.45 -14.66
CA LYS A 131 7.44 -24.89 -14.50
C LYS A 131 8.65 -25.47 -13.76
N ILE A 132 8.43 -26.03 -12.56
CA ILE A 132 9.43 -26.78 -11.78
C ILE A 132 9.60 -28.20 -12.35
N ASN A 133 8.48 -28.76 -12.84
CA ASN A 133 8.45 -29.94 -13.70
C ASN A 133 7.29 -29.80 -14.70
N GLU A 134 6.88 -30.88 -15.36
CA GLU A 134 5.81 -30.85 -16.37
C GLU A 134 4.46 -30.35 -15.82
N ASN A 135 4.18 -30.58 -14.54
CA ASN A 135 2.89 -30.33 -13.90
C ASN A 135 2.95 -29.20 -12.86
N ILE A 136 4.00 -29.17 -12.04
CA ILE A 136 4.14 -28.25 -10.91
C ILE A 136 4.78 -26.95 -11.38
N VAL A 137 4.12 -25.86 -11.02
CA VAL A 137 4.48 -24.48 -11.35
C VAL A 137 4.75 -23.74 -10.05
N ALA A 138 5.84 -22.98 -10.03
CA ALA A 138 6.11 -21.95 -9.04
C ALA A 138 5.72 -20.58 -9.61
N SER A 139 5.04 -19.76 -8.83
CA SER A 139 4.52 -18.44 -9.21
C SER A 139 5.09 -17.38 -8.28
N ALA A 140 5.61 -16.29 -8.82
CA ALA A 140 6.00 -15.12 -8.03
C ALA A 140 4.79 -14.46 -7.34
N ILE A 141 3.63 -14.59 -7.98
CA ILE A 141 2.35 -14.04 -7.55
C ILE A 141 1.64 -15.08 -6.71
N GLU A 142 1.24 -14.68 -5.50
CA GLU A 142 0.60 -15.55 -4.53
C GLU A 142 -0.80 -15.97 -4.99
N LEU A 143 -1.14 -17.23 -4.73
CA LEU A 143 -2.37 -17.87 -5.14
C LEU A 143 -3.21 -18.18 -3.91
N ILE A 144 -4.42 -17.64 -3.84
CA ILE A 144 -5.31 -17.74 -2.68
C ILE A 144 -6.47 -18.69 -2.97
N VAL A 145 -6.81 -19.51 -1.97
CA VAL A 145 -7.96 -20.43 -1.99
C VAL A 145 -8.82 -20.17 -0.75
N PRO A 146 -10.09 -19.76 -0.92
CA PRO A 146 -11.04 -19.62 0.19
C PRO A 146 -11.20 -20.95 0.95
N GLY A 147 -11.36 -20.88 2.27
CA GLY A 147 -11.34 -22.06 3.13
C GLY A 147 -12.41 -23.10 2.80
N GLU A 148 -13.61 -22.65 2.44
CA GLU A 148 -14.72 -23.50 1.99
C GLU A 148 -14.43 -24.25 0.68
N HIS A 149 -13.42 -23.82 -0.07
CA HIS A 149 -12.99 -24.41 -1.34
C HIS A 149 -11.70 -25.21 -1.22
N VAL A 150 -11.18 -25.41 -0.01
CA VAL A 150 -10.01 -26.25 0.24
C VAL A 150 -10.43 -27.73 0.34
N ILE A 151 -9.77 -28.57 -0.43
CA ILE A 151 -9.79 -30.03 -0.30
C ILE A 151 -8.45 -30.49 0.29
N THR A 152 -8.47 -31.59 1.04
CA THR A 152 -7.26 -32.23 1.58
C THR A 152 -7.23 -33.71 1.21
N ASN A 153 -6.03 -34.24 0.94
CA ASN A 153 -5.84 -35.67 0.70
C ASN A 153 -6.04 -36.53 1.96
N LYS A 154 -5.94 -35.92 3.15
CA LYS A 154 -6.19 -36.56 4.45
C LYS A 154 -7.19 -35.73 5.24
N LYS A 155 -8.01 -36.37 6.08
CA LYS A 155 -8.99 -35.66 6.92
C LYS A 155 -8.30 -34.70 7.88
N VAL A 156 -8.38 -33.41 7.58
CA VAL A 156 -8.02 -32.30 8.46
C VAL A 156 -9.23 -31.38 8.56
N LEU A 157 -9.52 -30.86 9.76
CA LEU A 157 -10.50 -29.79 9.93
C LEU A 157 -9.85 -28.51 9.45
N LYS A 158 -10.31 -27.93 8.33
CA LYS A 158 -9.93 -26.60 7.90
C LYS A 158 -11.12 -25.89 7.26
N GLU A 159 -11.37 -24.68 7.73
CA GLU A 159 -12.29 -23.69 7.13
C GLU A 159 -11.53 -22.38 6.86
N GLU A 160 -10.20 -22.41 6.89
CA GLU A 160 -9.36 -21.23 6.74
C GLU A 160 -8.87 -21.08 5.31
N GLU A 161 -8.80 -19.83 4.86
CA GLU A 161 -8.15 -19.44 3.62
C GLU A 161 -6.70 -19.93 3.60
N LEU A 162 -6.24 -20.41 2.44
CA LEU A 162 -4.86 -20.82 2.23
C LEU A 162 -4.24 -20.03 1.08
N SER A 163 -2.98 -19.64 1.26
CA SER A 163 -2.16 -19.05 0.22
C SER A 163 -0.97 -19.95 -0.14
N THR A 164 -0.49 -19.86 -1.39
CA THR A 164 0.63 -20.64 -1.91
C THR A 164 1.24 -19.99 -3.14
N HIS A 165 2.50 -20.32 -3.41
CA HIS A 165 3.19 -20.01 -4.67
C HIS A 165 3.12 -21.15 -5.69
N PHE A 166 2.42 -22.23 -5.39
CA PHE A 166 2.47 -23.46 -6.18
C PHE A 166 1.14 -23.84 -6.82
N TYR A 167 1.21 -24.24 -8.09
CA TYR A 167 0.06 -24.71 -8.86
C TYR A 167 0.40 -26.01 -9.59
N ASP A 168 -0.57 -26.91 -9.64
CA ASP A 168 -0.51 -28.19 -10.34
C ASP A 168 -1.38 -28.15 -11.59
N LEU A 169 -0.73 -28.13 -12.76
CA LEU A 169 -1.36 -28.11 -14.08
C LEU A 169 -2.03 -29.43 -14.45
N ASN A 170 -1.64 -30.55 -13.83
CA ASN A 170 -2.27 -31.84 -14.12
C ASN A 170 -3.69 -31.84 -13.57
N ILE A 171 -3.86 -31.46 -12.31
CA ILE A 171 -5.18 -31.46 -11.67
C ILE A 171 -5.86 -30.09 -11.68
N SER A 172 -5.25 -29.09 -12.32
CA SER A 172 -5.68 -27.69 -12.34
C SER A 172 -6.03 -27.18 -10.95
N SER A 173 -5.04 -27.07 -10.08
CA SER A 173 -5.27 -26.70 -8.68
C SER A 173 -4.06 -26.02 -8.04
N SER A 174 -4.30 -25.01 -7.20
CA SER A 174 -3.29 -24.55 -6.24
C SER A 174 -2.96 -25.68 -5.28
N ILE A 175 -1.70 -25.83 -4.88
CA ILE A 175 -1.26 -26.89 -3.96
C ILE A 175 -0.58 -26.29 -2.72
N HIS A 176 -0.91 -26.83 -1.55
CA HIS A 176 -0.39 -26.38 -0.26
C HIS A 176 0.14 -27.60 0.51
N LEU A 177 1.41 -27.53 0.90
CA LEU A 177 2.08 -28.60 1.64
C LEU A 177 1.90 -28.32 3.13
N LEU A 178 0.90 -28.95 3.74
CA LEU A 178 0.51 -28.66 5.12
C LEU A 178 1.36 -29.41 6.15
N ASP A 179 1.82 -30.60 5.81
CA ASP A 179 2.69 -31.42 6.65
C ASP A 179 3.51 -32.34 5.73
N MET A 180 4.76 -31.95 5.53
CA MET A 180 5.69 -32.66 4.66
C MET A 180 6.20 -33.96 5.25
N ASP A 181 6.02 -34.26 6.54
CA ASP A 181 6.36 -35.58 7.11
C ASP A 181 5.20 -36.55 6.92
N LYS A 182 3.98 -36.06 7.12
CA LYS A 182 2.75 -36.84 6.99
C LYS A 182 2.18 -36.82 5.58
N CYS A 183 2.81 -36.17 4.61
CA CYS A 183 2.31 -36.01 3.24
C CYS A 183 0.87 -35.49 3.22
N ILE A 184 0.58 -34.41 3.96
CA ILE A 184 -0.73 -33.75 3.93
C ILE A 184 -0.65 -32.62 2.92
N VAL A 185 -1.40 -32.77 1.83
CA VAL A 185 -1.49 -31.79 0.75
C VAL A 185 -2.92 -31.28 0.68
N ALA A 186 -3.07 -29.96 0.76
CA ALA A 186 -4.30 -29.26 0.46
C ALA A 186 -4.29 -28.74 -0.97
N TYR A 187 -5.46 -28.69 -1.59
CA TYR A 187 -5.64 -28.25 -2.97
C TYR A 187 -7.05 -27.69 -3.20
N SER A 188 -7.21 -26.78 -4.15
CA SER A 188 -8.48 -26.08 -4.42
C SER A 188 -9.56 -26.98 -5.04
N LEU A 189 -10.85 -26.63 -4.85
CA LEU A 189 -11.97 -27.17 -5.63
C LEU A 189 -11.78 -26.94 -7.14
N PRO A 190 -12.33 -27.82 -7.98
CA PRO A 190 -12.24 -27.66 -9.43
C PRO A 190 -13.08 -26.46 -9.89
N LEU A 191 -12.45 -25.53 -10.59
CA LEU A 191 -13.12 -24.35 -11.15
C LEU A 191 -13.81 -24.68 -12.46
N ASN A 192 -14.93 -24.01 -12.75
CA ASN A 192 -15.75 -24.32 -13.92
C ASN A 192 -14.99 -24.25 -15.26
N ASP A 193 -14.11 -23.25 -15.43
CA ASP A 193 -13.30 -23.13 -16.64
C ASP A 193 -12.33 -24.34 -16.79
N ASP A 194 -11.76 -24.80 -15.68
CA ASP A 194 -10.87 -25.97 -15.64
C ASP A 194 -11.61 -27.28 -15.92
N ILE A 195 -12.85 -27.39 -15.45
CA ILE A 195 -13.74 -28.51 -15.77
C ILE A 195 -14.04 -28.55 -17.27
N ILE A 196 -14.32 -27.40 -17.89
CA ILE A 196 -14.75 -27.31 -19.30
C ILE A 196 -13.57 -27.47 -20.25
N ARG A 197 -12.39 -26.93 -19.93
CA ARG A 197 -11.28 -26.78 -20.87
C ARG A 197 -10.08 -27.69 -20.61
N TYR A 198 -9.95 -28.24 -19.41
CA TYR A 198 -8.73 -28.93 -18.98
C TYR A 198 -8.97 -30.34 -18.42
N ASP A 199 -10.19 -30.88 -18.58
CA ASP A 199 -10.60 -32.23 -18.15
C ASP A 199 -10.29 -32.49 -16.66
N CYS A 200 -10.40 -31.43 -15.85
CA CYS A 200 -9.96 -31.40 -14.46
C CYS A 200 -10.62 -32.50 -13.60
N ILE A 201 -11.91 -32.78 -13.81
CA ILE A 201 -12.64 -33.82 -13.07
C ILE A 201 -12.11 -35.22 -13.36
N GLU A 202 -11.81 -35.52 -14.63
CA GLU A 202 -11.32 -36.84 -15.05
C GLU A 202 -9.94 -37.10 -14.43
N LYS A 203 -9.01 -36.14 -14.60
CA LYS A 203 -7.66 -36.25 -14.03
C LYS A 203 -7.67 -36.33 -12.50
N ARG A 204 -8.54 -35.55 -11.85
CA ARG A 204 -8.71 -35.61 -10.39
C ARG A 204 -9.26 -36.94 -9.90
N SER A 205 -10.05 -37.64 -10.71
CA SER A 205 -10.59 -38.96 -10.36
C SER A 205 -9.53 -40.08 -10.36
N GLU A 206 -8.38 -39.82 -10.99
CA GLU A 206 -7.24 -40.74 -11.08
C GLU A 206 -6.18 -40.50 -9.98
N ILE A 207 -6.36 -39.46 -9.14
CA ILE A 207 -5.42 -39.14 -8.05
C ILE A 207 -5.42 -40.28 -7.03
N THR A 208 -4.23 -40.66 -6.58
CA THR A 208 -4.00 -41.67 -5.54
C THR A 208 -3.04 -41.14 -4.49
N ASP A 209 -2.83 -41.87 -3.39
CA ASP A 209 -1.79 -41.52 -2.42
C ASP A 209 -0.40 -41.46 -3.06
N GLU A 210 -0.12 -42.30 -4.07
CA GLU A 210 1.13 -42.28 -4.83
C GLU A 210 1.37 -40.91 -5.50
N TYR A 211 0.32 -40.29 -6.03
CA TYR A 211 0.39 -38.98 -6.65
C TYR A 211 0.89 -37.90 -5.68
N PHE A 212 0.33 -37.88 -4.46
CA PHE A 212 0.75 -36.92 -3.44
C PHE A 212 2.15 -37.24 -2.88
N ASN A 213 2.53 -38.51 -2.80
CA ASN A 213 3.89 -38.90 -2.44
C ASN A 213 4.90 -38.41 -3.50
N GLU A 214 4.57 -38.49 -4.80
CA GLU A 214 5.41 -37.96 -5.87
C GLU A 214 5.59 -36.43 -5.77
N ILE A 215 4.52 -35.71 -5.42
CA ILE A 215 4.59 -34.26 -5.13
C ILE A 215 5.52 -34.01 -3.94
N GLN A 216 5.30 -34.68 -2.80
CA GLN A 216 6.13 -34.55 -1.61
C GLN A 216 7.62 -34.83 -1.93
N GLU A 217 7.91 -35.91 -2.65
CA GLU A 217 9.28 -36.24 -3.07
C GLU A 217 9.90 -35.17 -3.98
N LEU A 218 9.12 -34.56 -4.87
CA LEU A 218 9.58 -33.46 -5.71
C LEU A 218 10.07 -32.30 -4.86
N PHE A 219 9.25 -31.85 -3.90
CA PHE A 219 9.59 -30.72 -3.04
C PHE A 219 10.80 -31.00 -2.15
N LEU A 220 10.91 -32.22 -1.59
CA LEU A 220 12.08 -32.61 -0.79
C LEU A 220 13.37 -32.73 -1.62
N LYS A 221 13.28 -33.20 -2.88
CA LYS A 221 14.47 -33.40 -3.73
C LYS A 221 14.93 -32.12 -4.40
N LYS A 222 14.03 -31.17 -4.64
CA LYS A 222 14.27 -29.95 -5.41
C LYS A 222 14.16 -28.67 -4.59
N GLU A 223 14.15 -28.75 -3.27
CA GLU A 223 14.02 -27.60 -2.36
C GLU A 223 14.86 -26.39 -2.82
N ASP A 224 16.18 -26.55 -2.94
CA ASP A 224 17.09 -25.49 -3.40
C ASP A 224 16.74 -24.92 -4.79
N GLU A 225 16.33 -25.78 -5.74
CA GLU A 225 15.95 -25.37 -7.10
C GLU A 225 14.64 -24.58 -7.12
N ILE A 226 13.70 -24.98 -6.27
CA ILE A 226 12.41 -24.33 -6.08
C ILE A 226 12.61 -22.96 -5.43
N LEU A 227 13.34 -22.89 -4.32
CA LEU A 227 13.67 -21.63 -3.62
C LEU A 227 14.36 -20.66 -4.58
N LYS A 228 15.39 -21.13 -5.29
CA LYS A 228 16.09 -20.30 -6.28
C LYS A 228 15.16 -19.81 -7.39
N THR A 229 14.24 -20.67 -7.84
CA THR A 229 13.27 -20.29 -8.88
C THR A 229 12.32 -19.20 -8.39
N LEU A 230 11.85 -19.28 -7.15
CA LEU A 230 10.98 -18.27 -6.56
C LEU A 230 11.71 -16.93 -6.43
N VAL A 231 12.93 -16.92 -5.89
CA VAL A 231 13.77 -15.70 -5.82
C VAL A 231 13.99 -15.10 -7.21
N GLU A 232 14.40 -15.92 -8.20
CA GLU A 232 14.58 -15.45 -9.59
C GLU A 232 13.29 -14.83 -10.16
N LEU A 233 12.11 -15.38 -9.82
CA LEU A 233 10.83 -14.87 -10.30
C LEU A 233 10.43 -13.56 -9.61
N GLU A 234 10.63 -13.47 -8.30
CA GLU A 234 10.29 -12.29 -7.50
C GLU A 234 11.17 -11.09 -7.83
N GLU A 235 12.47 -11.28 -8.06
CA GLU A 235 13.39 -10.22 -8.49
C GLU A 235 13.01 -9.59 -9.85
N ASN A 236 12.23 -10.29 -10.67
CA ASN A 236 11.78 -9.81 -11.98
C ASN A 236 10.43 -9.08 -11.93
N LEU A 237 9.77 -9.00 -10.77
CA LEU A 237 8.50 -8.31 -10.64
C LEU A 237 8.70 -6.78 -10.71
N PRO A 238 7.86 -6.05 -11.47
CA PRO A 238 7.94 -4.59 -11.56
C PRO A 238 7.25 -3.94 -10.35
N LEU A 239 7.68 -4.32 -9.14
CA LEU A 239 7.16 -3.74 -7.90
C LEU A 239 7.63 -2.29 -7.77
N LYS A 240 6.76 -1.44 -7.23
CA LYS A 240 7.17 -0.10 -6.84
C LYS A 240 8.10 -0.20 -5.63
N GLU A 241 9.33 0.31 -5.79
CA GLU A 241 10.18 0.62 -4.65
C GLU A 241 9.65 1.92 -4.04
N TYR A 242 9.03 1.82 -2.86
CA TYR A 242 8.64 2.98 -2.10
C TYR A 242 9.86 3.54 -1.37
N SER A 243 10.03 4.85 -1.43
CA SER A 243 10.93 5.55 -0.51
C SER A 243 10.29 5.68 0.87
N LEU A 244 11.13 5.84 1.90
CA LEU A 244 10.67 6.09 3.26
C LEU A 244 9.74 7.31 3.30
N GLU A 245 10.14 8.40 2.65
CA GLU A 245 9.40 9.66 2.61
C GLU A 245 8.03 9.53 1.92
N GLU A 246 7.90 8.72 0.87
CA GLU A 246 6.59 8.43 0.25
C GLU A 246 5.64 7.70 1.20
N VAL A 247 6.18 6.85 2.09
CA VAL A 247 5.38 5.99 2.98
C VAL A 247 4.98 6.71 4.25
N ILE A 248 5.91 7.43 4.89
CA ILE A 248 5.67 8.06 6.20
C ILE A 248 5.61 9.59 6.17
N GLY A 249 5.99 10.20 5.05
CA GLY A 249 6.06 11.65 4.90
C GLY A 249 7.46 12.20 5.19
N SER A 250 7.60 13.51 5.07
CA SER A 250 8.84 14.23 5.38
C SER A 250 8.97 14.49 6.88
N GLU A 251 10.00 15.22 7.31
CA GLU A 251 10.15 15.60 8.72
C GLU A 251 8.98 16.46 9.22
N ASP A 252 8.40 17.27 8.34
CA ASP A 252 7.36 18.25 8.67
C ASP A 252 5.93 17.78 8.40
N GLU A 253 5.74 16.79 7.53
CA GLU A 253 4.42 16.32 7.09
C GLU A 253 4.31 14.81 7.12
N LEU A 254 3.11 14.29 7.39
CA LEU A 254 2.81 12.88 7.22
C LEU A 254 2.53 12.60 5.74
N SER A 255 2.80 11.38 5.28
CA SER A 255 2.43 11.02 3.91
C SER A 255 0.92 11.12 3.72
N HIS A 256 0.48 11.45 2.51
CA HIS A 256 -0.94 11.43 2.13
C HIS A 256 -1.62 10.11 2.54
N TYR A 257 -0.88 9.00 2.49
CA TYR A 257 -1.37 7.69 2.94
C TYR A 257 -1.74 7.68 4.43
N ILE A 258 -0.81 8.11 5.30
CA ILE A 258 -1.06 8.20 6.74
C ILE A 258 -2.15 9.24 7.05
N GLU A 259 -2.16 10.37 6.35
CA GLU A 259 -3.21 11.40 6.48
C GLU A 259 -4.59 10.83 6.18
N THR A 260 -4.72 10.02 5.12
CA THR A 260 -5.98 9.35 4.79
C THR A 260 -6.42 8.40 5.91
N LEU A 261 -5.50 7.64 6.51
CA LEU A 261 -5.81 6.75 7.64
C LEU A 261 -6.26 7.53 8.89
N ILE A 262 -5.77 8.75 9.08
CA ILE A 262 -6.19 9.65 10.16
C ILE A 262 -7.58 10.20 9.88
N ASP A 263 -7.83 10.68 8.66
CA ASP A 263 -9.12 11.23 8.23
C ASP A 263 -10.25 10.20 8.34
N ASP A 264 -9.96 8.94 8.00
CA ASP A 264 -10.88 7.82 8.11
C ASP A 264 -10.98 7.26 9.55
N ALA A 265 -10.31 7.90 10.52
CA ALA A 265 -10.29 7.55 11.95
C ALA A 265 -9.77 6.13 12.28
N HIS A 266 -8.95 5.54 11.39
CA HIS A 266 -8.24 4.30 11.65
C HIS A 266 -7.06 4.50 12.63
N VAL A 267 -6.48 5.70 12.67
CA VAL A 267 -5.39 6.04 13.59
C VAL A 267 -5.47 7.49 14.08
N THR A 268 -4.95 7.75 15.27
CA THR A 268 -4.78 9.13 15.77
C THR A 268 -3.47 9.71 15.26
N TYR A 269 -3.44 11.02 14.99
CA TYR A 269 -2.22 11.74 14.58
C TYR A 269 -1.02 11.47 15.50
N ALA A 270 -1.23 11.46 16.82
CA ALA A 270 -0.18 11.16 17.80
C ALA A 270 0.36 9.71 17.70
N LYS A 271 -0.48 8.73 17.35
CA LYS A 271 -0.03 7.36 17.09
C LYS A 271 0.70 7.28 15.74
N ALA A 272 0.22 7.98 14.72
CA ALA A 272 0.86 8.06 13.41
C ALA A 272 2.28 8.66 13.49
N LEU A 273 2.50 9.74 14.24
CA LEU A 273 3.84 10.31 14.44
C LEU A 273 4.80 9.33 15.14
N LYS A 274 4.33 8.62 16.18
CA LYS A 274 5.16 7.60 16.85
C LYS A 274 5.56 6.49 15.89
N ILE A 275 4.64 6.08 15.03
CA ILE A 275 4.86 5.05 14.02
C ILE A 275 5.83 5.56 12.95
N ARG A 276 5.74 6.83 12.54
CA ARG A 276 6.70 7.49 11.64
C ARG A 276 8.12 7.42 12.21
N GLU A 277 8.33 7.91 13.43
CA GLU A 277 9.66 7.91 14.05
C GLU A 277 10.20 6.49 14.21
N GLN A 278 9.36 5.56 14.68
CA GLN A 278 9.75 4.16 14.80
C GLN A 278 10.14 3.55 13.45
N LEU A 279 9.37 3.80 12.39
CA LEU A 279 9.65 3.26 11.07
C LEU A 279 10.92 3.88 10.46
N LYS A 280 11.16 5.17 10.70
CA LYS A 280 12.40 5.86 10.29
C LYS A 280 13.61 5.21 10.96
N ASP A 281 13.59 5.05 12.28
CA ASP A 281 14.69 4.42 13.03
C ASP A 281 14.94 2.97 12.58
N GLU A 282 13.88 2.19 12.41
CA GLU A 282 13.97 0.79 11.97
C GLU A 282 14.51 0.68 10.53
N TYR A 283 14.09 1.58 9.64
CA TYR A 283 14.59 1.64 8.27
C TYR A 283 16.06 2.07 8.21
N GLU A 284 16.46 3.14 8.91
CA GLU A 284 17.85 3.62 8.97
C GLU A 284 18.80 2.58 9.61
N ALA A 285 18.28 1.76 10.54
CA ALA A 285 19.03 0.66 11.11
C ALA A 285 19.20 -0.54 10.17
N GLY A 286 18.44 -0.61 9.07
CA GLY A 286 18.41 -1.74 8.13
C GLY A 286 17.47 -2.88 8.54
N MET A 287 16.58 -2.65 9.51
CA MET A 287 15.57 -3.62 9.94
C MET A 287 14.38 -3.73 8.98
N VAL A 288 14.21 -2.75 8.10
CA VAL A 288 13.10 -2.66 7.13
C VAL A 288 13.69 -2.35 5.76
N LEU A 289 13.20 -3.01 4.72
CA LEU A 289 13.60 -2.79 3.33
C LEU A 289 12.58 -1.89 2.63
N ASN A 290 12.95 -1.23 1.53
CA ASN A 290 12.03 -0.40 0.74
C ASN A 290 10.76 -1.17 0.34
N GLU A 291 10.96 -2.42 -0.06
CA GLU A 291 9.93 -3.35 -0.52
C GLU A 291 8.95 -3.75 0.61
N SER A 292 9.35 -3.59 1.88
CA SER A 292 8.55 -4.00 3.05
C SER A 292 8.03 -2.84 3.90
N LEU A 293 8.31 -1.59 3.51
CA LEU A 293 7.90 -0.38 4.24
C LEU A 293 6.40 -0.31 4.51
N LEU A 294 5.56 -0.56 3.49
CA LEU A 294 4.10 -0.51 3.65
C LEU A 294 3.57 -1.63 4.56
N ILE A 295 4.15 -2.83 4.48
CA ILE A 295 3.79 -3.96 5.36
C ILE A 295 4.15 -3.62 6.80
N ARG A 296 5.34 -3.06 7.02
CA ARG A 296 5.78 -2.64 8.35
C ARG A 296 4.87 -1.54 8.90
N LEU A 297 4.55 -0.53 8.09
CA LEU A 297 3.66 0.55 8.47
C LEU A 297 2.29 0.01 8.90
N ALA A 298 1.71 -0.90 8.11
CA ALA A 298 0.42 -1.52 8.43
C ALA A 298 0.47 -2.33 9.74
N TYR A 299 1.52 -3.12 9.96
CA TYR A 299 1.74 -3.86 11.21
C TYR A 299 1.80 -2.94 12.44
N LEU A 300 2.44 -1.78 12.31
CA LEU A 300 2.53 -0.79 13.39
C LEU A 300 1.17 -0.13 13.67
N PHE A 301 0.31 0.00 12.67
CA PHE A 301 -1.07 0.47 12.86
C PHE A 301 -1.95 -0.59 13.51
N HIS A 302 -1.88 -1.83 13.03
CA HIS A 302 -2.63 -2.97 13.57
C HIS A 302 -1.74 -4.21 13.59
N VAL A 303 -1.63 -4.82 14.78
CA VAL A 303 -1.00 -6.13 14.89
C VAL A 303 -1.96 -7.15 14.27
N PRO A 304 -1.58 -7.83 13.18
CA PRO A 304 -2.42 -8.86 12.57
C PRO A 304 -2.72 -9.96 13.59
N GLU A 305 -3.91 -10.55 13.51
CA GLU A 305 -4.26 -11.71 14.33
C GLU A 305 -3.28 -12.86 14.06
N GLU A 306 -2.85 -13.56 15.10
CA GLU A 306 -1.98 -14.74 14.96
C GLU A 306 -2.65 -15.76 14.02
N PRO A 307 -1.96 -16.24 12.96
CA PRO A 307 -2.50 -17.26 12.11
C PRO A 307 -2.66 -18.52 12.95
N THR A 308 -3.87 -19.06 12.96
CA THR A 308 -4.19 -20.33 13.63
C THR A 308 -3.52 -21.53 12.96
N LEU A 309 -2.96 -21.33 11.77
CA LEU A 309 -2.25 -22.32 10.97
C LEU A 309 -0.79 -21.90 10.71
N ILE A 310 0.11 -22.72 11.23
CA ILE A 310 1.55 -22.65 10.94
C ILE A 310 1.82 -23.59 9.76
N THR A 311 2.06 -23.03 8.57
CA THR A 311 2.36 -23.79 7.35
C THR A 311 3.86 -24.02 7.12
N HIS A 312 4.72 -23.35 7.89
CA HIS A 312 6.17 -23.39 7.75
C HIS A 312 6.82 -23.57 9.13
N ASP A 313 7.92 -24.32 9.21
CA ASP A 313 8.61 -24.58 10.48
C ASP A 313 9.44 -23.38 10.97
N GLU A 314 9.78 -22.46 10.07
CA GLU A 314 10.51 -21.24 10.37
C GLU A 314 9.58 -20.11 10.78
N THR A 315 10.02 -19.32 11.75
CA THR A 315 9.26 -18.18 12.27
C THR A 315 10.07 -16.90 12.20
N CYS A 316 9.36 -15.79 11.97
CA CYS A 316 9.94 -14.46 12.02
C CYS A 316 10.55 -14.21 13.41
N PRO A 317 11.82 -13.78 13.50
CA PRO A 317 12.46 -13.54 14.79
C PRO A 317 11.86 -12.35 15.57
N TYR A 318 11.03 -11.52 14.92
CA TYR A 318 10.39 -10.35 15.53
C TYR A 318 8.95 -10.62 15.98
N CYS A 319 8.11 -11.15 15.10
CA CYS A 319 6.68 -11.33 15.37
C CYS A 319 6.27 -12.80 15.59
N GLU A 320 7.22 -13.74 15.51
CA GLU A 320 7.00 -15.19 15.67
C GLU A 320 6.02 -15.82 14.66
N MET A 321 5.56 -15.06 13.66
CA MET A 321 4.70 -15.54 12.58
C MET A 321 5.46 -16.48 11.64
N PRO A 322 4.80 -17.45 11.00
CA PRO A 322 5.43 -18.32 10.00
C PRO A 322 6.06 -17.51 8.86
N ILE A 323 7.22 -17.94 8.37
CA ILE A 323 7.91 -17.32 7.22
C ILE A 323 8.37 -18.40 6.24
N ASP A 324 8.49 -18.02 4.97
CA ASP A 324 9.17 -18.85 3.99
C ASP A 324 10.68 -18.57 4.01
N SER A 325 11.48 -19.62 3.90
CA SER A 325 12.96 -19.53 3.99
C SER A 325 13.61 -18.74 2.83
N HIS A 326 12.86 -18.44 1.77
CA HIS A 326 13.30 -17.58 0.67
C HIS A 326 12.96 -16.10 0.86
N ASP A 327 12.14 -15.76 1.85
CA ASP A 327 11.66 -14.40 2.01
C ASP A 327 12.78 -13.48 2.50
N ARG A 328 12.95 -12.34 1.82
CA ARG A 328 13.87 -11.28 2.28
C ARG A 328 13.31 -10.49 3.46
N TYR A 329 11.99 -10.51 3.66
CA TYR A 329 11.29 -9.83 4.74
C TYR A 329 10.05 -10.61 5.16
N CYS A 330 9.61 -10.44 6.39
CA CYS A 330 8.40 -11.08 6.90
C CYS A 330 7.15 -10.43 6.28
N HIS A 331 6.33 -11.21 5.56
CA HIS A 331 5.07 -10.71 4.97
C HIS A 331 4.01 -10.28 6.01
N TYR A 332 4.17 -10.66 7.28
CA TYR A 332 3.27 -10.25 8.36
C TYR A 332 3.66 -8.94 9.03
N CYS A 333 4.95 -8.74 9.32
CA CYS A 333 5.42 -7.58 10.10
C CYS A 333 6.38 -6.66 9.37
N GLY A 334 6.78 -6.98 8.14
CA GLY A 334 7.64 -6.17 7.27
C GLY A 334 9.12 -6.13 7.67
N ILE A 335 9.55 -6.89 8.69
CA ILE A 335 10.95 -6.93 9.13
C ILE A 335 11.79 -7.70 8.10
N ASN A 336 12.91 -7.09 7.71
CA ASN A 336 13.99 -7.73 6.95
C ASN A 336 14.41 -9.02 7.66
N LEU A 337 14.47 -10.16 6.97
CA LEU A 337 14.85 -11.45 7.56
C LEU A 337 16.37 -11.70 7.48
N ASP A 338 17.07 -10.95 6.62
CA ASP A 338 18.52 -10.99 6.45
C ASP A 338 19.26 -10.00 7.38
N TYR A 339 18.56 -9.30 8.28
CA TYR A 339 19.20 -8.29 9.13
C TYR A 339 20.16 -8.90 10.15
N ASN A 340 21.31 -8.25 10.35
CA ASN A 340 22.28 -8.65 11.36
C ASN A 340 22.00 -7.89 12.68
N PRO A 341 21.57 -8.58 13.76
CA PRO A 341 21.23 -7.93 15.03
C PRO A 341 22.39 -7.13 15.64
N ASP A 342 23.63 -7.60 15.47
CA ASP A 342 24.83 -6.92 15.99
C ASP A 342 25.12 -5.61 15.23
N GLU A 343 24.75 -5.54 13.95
CA GLU A 343 24.91 -4.34 13.12
C GLU A 343 23.78 -3.34 13.38
N VAL A 344 22.56 -3.85 13.57
CA VAL A 344 21.37 -3.08 13.95
C VAL A 344 21.51 -2.45 15.33
N GLU A 345 22.01 -3.16 16.34
CA GLU A 345 22.24 -2.59 17.68
C GLU A 345 23.25 -1.43 17.60
N ASN A 346 24.31 -1.56 16.80
CA ASN A 346 25.28 -0.49 16.58
C ASN A 346 24.68 0.69 15.79
N ASN A 347 23.80 0.44 14.81
CA ASN A 347 23.14 1.49 14.03
C ASN A 347 22.04 2.22 14.83
N LEU A 348 21.23 1.51 15.62
CA LEU A 348 20.28 2.08 16.57
C LEU A 348 21.01 2.88 17.65
N ILE A 349 22.10 2.37 18.20
CA ILE A 349 22.94 3.12 19.15
C ILE A 349 23.54 4.36 18.48
N ASN A 350 23.94 4.29 17.20
CA ASN A 350 24.44 5.46 16.47
C ASN A 350 23.35 6.47 16.11
N SER A 351 22.12 6.05 15.77
CA SER A 351 20.94 6.92 15.59
C SER A 351 20.56 7.60 16.92
N ILE A 352 20.46 6.83 18.01
CA ILE A 352 20.21 7.35 19.36
C ILE A 352 21.33 8.30 19.82
N ASN A 353 22.58 8.07 19.40
CA ASN A 353 23.73 8.93 19.69
C ASN A 353 23.91 10.09 18.67
N GLN A 354 23.18 10.10 17.56
CA GLN A 354 23.11 11.24 16.64
C GLN A 354 21.96 12.19 16.97
N PHE A 355 20.98 11.75 17.78
CA PHE A 355 19.88 12.59 18.27
C PHE A 355 19.92 12.89 19.78
N SER A 356 20.97 12.47 20.49
CA SER A 356 21.19 12.85 21.90
C SER A 356 22.25 13.94 22.06
N ASP A 357 21.96 15.11 21.49
CA ASP A 357 22.27 16.42 22.08
C ASP A 357 21.90 17.52 21.07
N GLU A 358 20.61 17.87 20.98
CA GLU A 358 20.15 19.26 20.81
C GLU A 358 18.62 19.35 21.03
N ASN A 359 18.17 20.49 21.57
CA ASN A 359 16.84 20.68 22.16
C ASN A 359 15.68 20.53 21.15
N ASN A 360 14.94 19.43 21.15
CA ASN A 360 13.57 19.41 20.62
C ASN A 360 12.56 19.86 21.69
N ALA A 361 12.71 21.11 22.13
CA ALA A 361 11.56 21.89 22.54
C ALA A 361 10.97 22.48 21.26
N GLU A 362 9.80 21.99 20.82
CA GLU A 362 9.04 22.62 19.74
C GLU A 362 9.03 24.15 19.93
N ASP A 363 9.40 24.93 18.91
CA ASP A 363 9.53 26.38 19.04
C ASP A 363 8.17 26.97 19.42
N ILE A 364 8.08 27.51 20.64
CA ILE A 364 6.85 28.07 21.20
C ILE A 364 6.26 29.19 20.32
N ARG A 365 7.07 29.81 19.44
CA ARG A 365 6.62 30.78 18.42
C ARG A 365 5.75 30.12 17.36
N TYR A 366 6.17 28.97 16.85
CA TYR A 366 5.43 28.19 15.85
C TYR A 366 4.07 27.74 16.40
N ILE A 367 4.09 27.16 17.61
CA ILE A 367 2.87 26.73 18.32
C ILE A 367 1.94 27.93 18.56
N ALA A 368 2.49 29.07 18.99
CA ALA A 368 1.71 30.29 19.18
C ALA A 368 1.08 30.78 17.87
N TYR A 369 1.77 30.71 16.73
CA TYR A 369 1.21 31.07 15.43
C TYR A 369 0.00 30.19 15.08
N LYS A 370 0.13 28.86 15.15
CA LYS A 370 -0.96 27.94 14.83
C LYS A 370 -2.16 28.13 15.77
N PHE A 371 -1.91 28.30 17.07
CA PHE A 371 -2.99 28.59 18.03
C PHE A 371 -3.71 29.91 17.71
N LEU A 372 -2.97 31.00 17.48
CA LEU A 372 -3.57 32.30 17.17
C LEU A 372 -4.34 32.30 15.85
N LYS A 373 -3.86 31.54 14.84
CA LYS A 373 -4.54 31.37 13.55
C LYS A 373 -5.90 30.70 13.73
N MET A 374 -5.99 29.63 14.51
CA MET A 374 -7.27 28.97 14.83
C MET A 374 -8.26 29.95 15.48
N ILE A 375 -7.80 30.74 16.46
CA ILE A 375 -8.64 31.77 17.10
C ILE A 375 -9.06 32.85 16.09
N TYR A 376 -8.16 33.28 15.21
CA TYR A 376 -8.43 34.27 14.16
C TYR A 376 -9.48 33.77 13.14
N GLU A 377 -9.43 32.48 12.80
CA GLU A 377 -10.38 31.78 11.92
C GLU A 377 -11.71 31.43 12.63
N LYS A 378 -11.90 31.90 13.86
CA LYS A 378 -13.11 31.74 14.69
C LYS A 378 -13.38 30.30 15.12
N ILE A 379 -12.33 29.48 15.22
CA ILE A 379 -12.41 28.20 15.91
C ILE A 379 -12.65 28.47 17.40
N ASP A 380 -13.48 27.64 18.03
CA ASP A 380 -13.79 27.74 19.46
C ASP A 380 -12.50 27.66 20.30
N PHE A 381 -12.40 28.48 21.35
CA PHE A 381 -11.18 28.61 22.13
C PHE A 381 -10.82 27.32 22.87
N GLU A 382 -11.80 26.64 23.49
CA GLU A 382 -11.57 25.39 24.20
C GLU A 382 -11.15 24.29 23.22
N TYR A 383 -11.70 24.29 22.01
CA TYR A 383 -11.28 23.38 20.95
C TYR A 383 -9.89 23.71 20.42
N ALA A 384 -9.52 24.99 20.23
CA ALA A 384 -8.17 25.39 19.84
C ALA A 384 -7.12 25.01 20.90
N VAL A 385 -7.48 25.11 22.19
CA VAL A 385 -6.68 24.63 23.32
C VAL A 385 -6.47 23.13 23.23
N PHE A 386 -7.56 22.37 23.08
CA PHE A 386 -7.53 20.92 22.92
C PHE A 386 -6.67 20.49 21.72
N MET A 387 -6.86 21.12 20.56
CA MET A 387 -6.09 20.82 19.35
C MET A 387 -4.60 21.10 19.56
N THR A 388 -4.27 22.19 20.25
CA THR A 388 -2.87 22.55 20.51
C THR A 388 -2.21 21.58 21.48
N GLU A 389 -2.85 21.23 22.59
CA GLU A 389 -2.28 20.29 23.57
C GLU A 389 -2.15 18.86 23.02
N ASN A 390 -2.97 18.49 22.02
CA ASN A 390 -2.91 17.17 21.40
C ASN A 390 -1.96 17.11 20.21
N ASN A 391 -1.77 18.21 19.48
CA ASN A 391 -0.96 18.25 18.26
C ASN A 391 0.49 18.71 18.51
N PHE A 392 0.76 19.33 19.67
CA PHE A 392 2.06 19.86 20.07
C PHE A 392 2.44 19.32 21.44
N ASN A 393 3.72 19.06 21.69
CA ASN A 393 4.22 18.57 22.98
C ASN A 393 4.29 19.69 24.04
N ILE A 394 3.18 20.43 24.20
CA ILE A 394 3.04 21.57 25.11
C ILE A 394 1.72 21.51 25.86
N THR A 395 1.73 21.92 27.13
CA THR A 395 0.48 22.19 27.86
C THR A 395 0.00 23.60 27.52
N PHE A 396 -1.31 23.80 27.44
CA PHE A 396 -1.89 25.11 27.22
C PHE A 396 -1.47 26.08 28.31
N LYS A 397 -1.26 25.63 29.54
CA LYS A 397 -0.68 26.45 30.61
C LYS A 397 0.69 27.05 30.24
N SER A 398 1.52 26.29 29.51
CA SER A 398 2.85 26.73 29.07
C SER A 398 2.75 27.66 27.88
N LEU A 399 1.88 27.36 26.92
CA LEU A 399 1.59 28.25 25.79
C LEU A 399 0.94 29.57 26.23
N GLU A 400 -0.06 29.50 27.12
CA GLU A 400 -0.82 30.64 27.64
C GLU A 400 0.11 31.65 28.31
N LYS A 401 1.14 31.17 29.02
CA LYS A 401 2.17 32.04 29.60
C LYS A 401 2.86 32.86 28.51
N TYR A 402 3.33 32.22 27.44
CA TYR A 402 3.99 32.89 26.33
C TYR A 402 3.07 33.86 25.59
N LEU A 403 1.82 33.45 25.32
CA LEU A 403 0.82 34.30 24.65
C LEU A 403 0.47 35.55 25.47
N LYS A 404 0.36 35.42 26.80
CA LYS A 404 0.07 36.55 27.71
C LYS A 404 1.28 37.48 27.86
N GLU A 405 2.49 36.93 28.00
CA GLU A 405 3.72 37.73 28.12
C GLU A 405 3.94 38.62 26.89
N ASN A 406 3.60 38.14 25.69
CA ASN A 406 3.67 38.90 24.45
C ASN A 406 2.39 39.70 24.12
N SER A 407 1.37 39.63 24.98
CA SER A 407 0.07 40.29 24.81
C SER A 407 -0.66 39.88 23.52
N TYR A 408 -0.52 38.64 23.06
CA TYR A 408 -1.18 38.14 21.84
C TYR A 408 -2.64 37.76 22.05
N ILE A 409 -3.02 37.39 23.27
CA ILE A 409 -4.41 37.07 23.65
C ILE A 409 -4.85 37.86 24.90
N GLU A 410 -6.14 38.18 24.97
CA GLU A 410 -6.81 38.73 26.14
C GLU A 410 -8.27 38.23 26.19
N ASN A 411 -8.70 37.68 27.34
CA ASN A 411 -10.05 37.13 27.53
C ASN A 411 -10.47 36.20 26.38
N GLU A 412 -9.61 35.23 26.05
CA GLU A 412 -9.84 34.20 25.01
C GLU A 412 -9.97 34.77 23.57
N LYS A 413 -9.59 36.03 23.37
CA LYS A 413 -9.61 36.68 22.07
C LYS A 413 -8.22 37.10 21.65
N ILE A 414 -7.95 37.00 20.36
CA ILE A 414 -6.74 37.56 19.76
C ILE A 414 -6.74 39.10 19.87
N THR A 415 -5.60 39.66 20.28
CA THR A 415 -5.39 41.12 20.37
C THR A 415 -4.89 41.67 19.03
N SER A 416 -4.79 42.99 18.91
CA SER A 416 -4.14 43.60 17.73
C SER A 416 -2.68 43.16 17.57
N LYS A 417 -1.94 42.99 18.67
CA LYS A 417 -0.56 42.48 18.64
C LYS A 417 -0.48 41.02 18.19
N GLY A 418 -1.48 40.21 18.55
CA GLY A 418 -1.58 38.83 18.07
C GLY A 418 -1.84 38.76 16.56
N ILE A 419 -2.70 39.65 16.04
CA ILE A 419 -2.92 39.78 14.60
C ILE A 419 -1.66 40.28 13.89
N ASP A 420 -0.97 41.27 14.45
CA ASP A 420 0.30 41.77 13.90
C ASP A 420 1.36 40.66 13.88
N PHE A 421 1.43 39.83 14.93
CA PHE A 421 2.31 38.66 14.97
C PHE A 421 1.96 37.66 13.87
N LEU A 422 0.68 37.31 13.69
CA LEU A 422 0.25 36.41 12.61
C LEU A 422 0.68 36.93 11.25
N ASN A 423 0.35 38.18 10.92
CA ASN A 423 0.58 38.74 9.59
C ASN A 423 2.05 38.98 9.26
N ASN A 424 2.94 38.98 10.25
CA ASN A 424 4.38 39.19 10.06
C ASN A 424 5.22 37.95 10.40
N HIS A 425 4.58 36.82 10.69
CA HIS A 425 5.27 35.55 10.93
C HIS A 425 5.78 34.96 9.61
N PRO A 426 6.97 34.35 9.54
CA PRO A 426 7.47 33.69 8.34
C PRO A 426 6.45 32.68 7.76
N LEU A 427 5.82 31.85 8.60
CA LEU A 427 4.74 30.94 8.18
C LEU A 427 3.61 31.62 7.41
N TYR A 428 3.24 32.86 7.73
CA TYR A 428 2.16 33.55 7.02
C TYR A 428 2.52 33.72 5.54
N TYR A 429 3.74 34.14 5.25
CA TYR A 429 4.21 34.34 3.88
C TYR A 429 4.44 33.00 3.17
N TYR A 430 5.00 32.03 3.90
CA TYR A 430 5.24 30.69 3.40
C TYR A 430 3.93 30.00 2.96
N GLU A 431 2.90 30.04 3.81
CA GLU A 431 1.55 29.52 3.51
C GLU A 431 0.83 30.35 2.43
N LYS A 432 0.96 31.68 2.44
CA LYS A 432 0.27 32.58 1.50
C LYS A 432 0.74 32.38 0.06
N TYR A 433 2.02 32.07 -0.14
CA TYR A 433 2.63 31.95 -1.47
C TYR A 433 2.97 30.52 -1.86
N HIS A 434 2.50 29.52 -1.12
CA HIS A 434 2.71 28.10 -1.41
C HIS A 434 4.20 27.78 -1.64
N MET A 435 5.06 28.28 -0.73
CA MET A 435 6.50 28.08 -0.80
C MET A 435 6.94 26.66 -0.38
N ASP A 436 6.04 25.69 -0.48
CA ASP A 436 6.19 24.31 0.04
C ASP A 436 7.31 23.52 -0.65
N ILE A 437 7.82 24.05 -1.77
CA ILE A 437 8.94 23.49 -2.54
C ILE A 437 10.32 23.92 -2.03
N VAL A 438 10.40 24.83 -1.05
CA VAL A 438 11.66 25.28 -0.43
C VAL A 438 11.65 25.03 1.08
N ASP A 439 12.80 24.65 1.63
CA ASP A 439 12.97 24.34 3.06
C ASP A 439 12.55 25.49 4.01
N TYR A 440 11.50 25.27 4.82
CA TYR A 440 10.96 26.27 5.74
C TYR A 440 11.98 26.71 6.80
N THR A 441 12.80 25.81 7.36
CA THR A 441 13.77 26.17 8.40
C THR A 441 14.84 27.13 7.86
N LYS A 442 15.29 26.92 6.62
CA LYS A 442 16.18 27.85 5.91
C LYS A 442 15.49 29.18 5.64
N PHE A 443 14.24 29.15 5.19
CA PHE A 443 13.46 30.36 4.96
C PHE A 443 13.23 31.15 6.26
N GLU A 444 12.81 30.50 7.35
CA GLU A 444 12.58 31.11 8.65
C GLU A 444 13.86 31.75 9.19
N SER A 445 14.97 31.02 9.13
CA SER A 445 16.28 31.55 9.53
C SER A 445 16.66 32.78 8.72
N TYR A 446 16.47 32.72 7.39
CA TYR A 446 16.71 33.83 6.48
C TYR A 446 15.77 35.02 6.75
N TYR A 447 14.51 34.75 7.04
CA TYR A 447 13.47 35.75 7.31
C TYR A 447 13.79 36.57 8.56
N TRP A 448 14.19 35.89 9.64
CA TRP A 448 14.57 36.60 10.87
C TRP A 448 15.88 37.38 10.74
N GLN A 449 16.82 36.91 9.90
CA GLN A 449 18.09 37.61 9.62
C GLN A 449 17.91 38.87 8.76
N ASN A 450 16.83 38.97 8.00
CA ASN A 450 16.53 40.08 7.09
C ASN A 450 15.29 40.88 7.50
N SER A 451 15.04 40.99 8.82
CA SER A 451 13.86 41.64 9.40
C SER A 451 13.75 43.17 9.14
N ASP A 452 14.73 43.76 8.46
CA ASP A 452 14.72 45.15 7.98
C ASP A 452 13.99 45.33 6.63
N LEU A 453 13.66 44.23 5.93
CA LEU A 453 12.93 44.20 4.66
C LEU A 453 11.45 43.88 4.87
N THR A 454 10.60 44.12 3.86
CA THR A 454 9.21 43.62 3.91
C THR A 454 9.17 42.10 3.73
N GLY A 455 8.14 41.42 4.25
CA GLY A 455 8.03 39.97 4.12
C GLY A 455 8.04 39.51 2.66
N GLU A 456 7.39 40.24 1.76
CA GLU A 456 7.44 39.98 0.32
C GLU A 456 8.84 40.16 -0.29
N GLU A 457 9.60 41.17 0.14
CA GLU A 457 10.99 41.38 -0.30
C GLU A 457 11.92 40.26 0.19
N ILE A 458 11.70 39.77 1.41
CA ILE A 458 12.44 38.63 1.97
C ILE A 458 12.16 37.38 1.14
N CYS A 459 10.89 37.09 0.84
CA CYS A 459 10.49 35.92 0.05
C CYS A 459 11.14 35.94 -1.34
N LEU A 460 11.09 37.08 -2.04
CA LEU A 460 11.71 37.21 -3.36
C LEU A 460 13.22 36.98 -3.31
N ARG A 461 13.92 37.57 -2.34
CA ARG A 461 15.38 37.40 -2.22
C ARG A 461 15.77 35.98 -1.81
N PHE A 462 14.97 35.31 -0.99
CA PHE A 462 15.21 33.92 -0.62
C PHE A 462 15.04 33.00 -1.82
N LEU A 463 13.97 33.19 -2.60
CA LEU A 463 13.68 32.39 -3.78
C LEU A 463 14.68 32.62 -4.93
N ASP A 464 15.40 33.75 -4.96
CA ASP A 464 16.46 34.02 -5.96
C ASP A 464 17.66 33.08 -5.85
N GLU A 465 17.79 32.32 -4.74
CA GLU A 465 18.84 31.32 -4.56
C GLU A 465 18.55 30.00 -5.29
N TYR A 466 17.36 29.84 -5.86
CA TYR A 466 16.88 28.61 -6.48
C TYR A 466 16.56 28.83 -7.97
N ASP A 467 16.90 27.84 -8.80
CA ASP A 467 16.70 27.82 -10.26
C ASP A 467 15.71 26.71 -10.63
N ASP A 468 14.41 27.03 -10.56
CA ASP A 468 13.30 26.10 -10.78
C ASP A 468 12.08 26.83 -11.41
N GLU A 469 11.40 26.16 -12.35
CA GLU A 469 10.28 26.73 -13.11
C GLU A 469 9.05 27.05 -12.23
N TYR A 470 8.78 26.26 -11.19
CA TYR A 470 7.71 26.52 -10.23
C TYR A 470 8.05 27.68 -9.30
N ILE A 471 9.33 27.84 -8.95
CA ILE A 471 9.80 28.98 -8.14
C ILE A 471 9.60 30.30 -8.88
N ASP A 472 9.78 30.31 -10.20
CA ASP A 472 9.52 31.50 -11.01
C ASP A 472 8.02 31.88 -11.02
N GLU A 473 7.11 30.90 -11.01
CA GLU A 473 5.67 31.15 -10.87
C GLU A 473 5.34 31.80 -9.52
N ILE A 474 5.91 31.29 -8.42
CA ILE A 474 5.74 31.84 -7.07
C ILE A 474 6.29 33.27 -6.99
N LYS A 475 7.48 33.53 -7.57
CA LYS A 475 8.06 34.88 -7.63
C LYS A 475 7.14 35.87 -8.36
N GLU A 476 6.53 35.44 -9.46
CA GLU A 476 5.58 36.28 -10.21
C GLU A 476 4.28 36.51 -9.44
N GLU A 477 3.81 35.54 -8.65
CA GLU A 477 2.68 35.72 -7.75
C GLU A 477 2.99 36.71 -6.62
N ILE A 478 4.16 36.60 -5.99
CA ILE A 478 4.59 37.55 -4.94
C ILE A 478 4.63 38.97 -5.51
N LYS A 479 5.23 39.19 -6.69
CA LYS A 479 5.29 40.51 -7.35
C LYS A 479 3.91 41.09 -7.71
N LYS A 480 2.91 40.25 -7.99
CA LYS A 480 1.54 40.70 -8.27
C LYS A 480 0.78 41.11 -7.01
N ASN A 481 1.13 40.52 -5.87
CA ASN A 481 0.46 40.70 -4.58
C ASN A 481 1.22 41.63 -3.61
N SER A 482 2.43 42.08 -3.99
CA SER A 482 3.25 43.11 -3.32
C SER A 482 2.86 44.51 -3.79
#